data_AF-A0A1E3GNT7-F1
#
_entry.id   AF-A0A1E3GNT7-F1
#
_cell.length_a   1.000
_cell.length_b   1.000
_cell.length_c   1.000
_cell.angle_alpha   90.00
_cell.angle_beta   90.00
_cell.angle_gamma   90.00
#
_symmetry.space_group_name_H-M   'P 1'
#
loop_
_entity.id
_entity.type
_entity.pdbx_description
1 polymer ?
#
loop_
_entity_poly.entity_id
_entity_poly.type
_entity_poly.pdbx_seq_one_letter_code
_entity_poly.pdbx_strand_id
1 'polypeptide(L)' 'MIQMQSSLDVADNSGAKRVECIKVLGGSHRRYAGIGDVIKVTIKELRRVEK' A
#
# COMPACT_ATOMS: atom_id res chain seq x y z
N MET A 1 0.98 6.13 10.52
CA MET A 1 0.33 7.16 9.67
C MET A 1 0.83 6.96 8.25
N ILE A 2 -0.07 6.80 7.29
CA ILE A 2 0.25 6.56 5.87
C ILE A 2 -0.26 7.75 5.05
N GLN A 3 0.53 8.23 4.09
CA GLN A 3 0.15 9.30 3.15
C GLN A 3 0.47 8.88 1.72
N MET A 4 0.16 9.74 0.75
CA MET A 4 0.58 9.54 -0.65
C MET A 4 2.11 9.36 -0.71
N GLN A 5 2.57 8.48 -1.61
CA GLN A 5 3.98 8.13 -1.82
C GLN A 5 4.68 7.46 -0.62
N SER A 6 3.90 7.00 0.39
CA SER A 6 4.45 6.12 1.42
C SER A 6 4.73 4.72 0.83
N SER A 7 5.96 4.24 0.97
CA SER A 7 6.34 2.86 0.65
C SER A 7 6.00 1.94 1.82
N LEU A 8 5.40 0.78 1.52
CA LEU A 8 4.91 -0.18 2.50
C LEU A 8 5.31 -1.60 2.09
N ASP A 9 5.65 -2.43 3.07
CA ASP A 9 5.80 -3.86 2.89
C ASP A 9 4.43 -4.55 2.96
N VAL A 10 4.24 -5.58 2.14
CA VAL A 10 2.98 -6.33 2.08
C VAL A 10 3.05 -7.57 2.96
N ALA A 11 2.14 -7.67 3.93
CA ALA A 11 2.00 -8.81 4.83
C ALA A 11 0.83 -9.73 4.40
N ASP A 12 0.87 -10.21 3.17
CA ASP A 12 -0.12 -11.14 2.61
C ASP A 12 0.55 -12.34 1.91
N ASN A 13 -0.22 -13.15 1.17
CA ASN A 13 0.26 -14.22 0.29
C ASN A 13 -0.09 -14.00 -1.20
N SER A 14 -0.38 -12.77 -1.63
CA SER A 14 -0.75 -12.45 -3.02
C SER A 14 0.42 -12.46 -4.01
N GLY A 15 1.65 -12.48 -3.50
CA GLY A 15 2.88 -12.37 -4.29
C GLY A 15 3.44 -10.95 -4.37
N ALA A 16 2.68 -9.91 -3.99
CA ALA A 16 3.25 -8.58 -3.78
C ALA A 16 4.25 -8.60 -2.61
N LYS A 17 5.31 -7.77 -2.70
CA LYS A 17 6.33 -7.60 -1.66
C LYS A 17 6.40 -6.16 -1.17
N ARG A 18 6.53 -5.20 -2.09
CA ARG A 18 6.51 -3.76 -1.78
C ARG A 18 5.48 -3.03 -2.61
N VAL A 19 4.79 -2.08 -1.98
CA VAL A 19 3.77 -1.23 -2.61
C VAL A 19 4.00 0.23 -2.24
N GLU A 20 3.45 1.13 -3.04
CA GLU A 20 3.44 2.57 -2.77
C GLU A 20 2.01 3.08 -2.75
N CYS A 21 1.65 3.86 -1.72
CA CYS A 21 0.34 4.49 -1.61
C CYS A 21 0.15 5.58 -2.67
N ILE A 22 -0.91 5.45 -3.47
CA ILE A 22 -1.27 6.45 -4.51
C ILE A 22 -2.50 7.29 -4.11
N LYS A 23 -3.33 6.80 -3.19
CA LYS A 23 -4.49 7.55 -2.67
C LYS A 23 -4.98 6.98 -1.33
N VAL A 24 -5.18 7.86 -0.35
CA VAL A 24 -5.93 7.54 0.87
C VAL A 24 -7.44 7.67 0.60
N LEU A 25 -8.22 6.65 0.94
CA LEU A 25 -9.68 6.63 0.74
C LEU A 25 -10.44 7.12 1.98
N GLY A 26 -11.70 7.53 1.78
CA GLY A 26 -12.58 8.05 2.85
C GLY A 26 -12.82 9.56 2.81
N GLY A 27 -12.66 10.21 1.64
CA GLY A 27 -13.05 11.61 1.43
C GLY A 27 -12.08 12.40 0.55
N SER A 28 -12.55 13.50 -0.03
CA SER A 28 -11.76 14.33 -0.96
C SER A 28 -10.55 15.01 -0.30
N HIS A 29 -10.66 15.40 0.97
CA HIS A 29 -9.62 16.13 1.72
C HIS A 29 -8.80 15.26 2.67
N ARG A 30 -9.01 13.93 2.66
CA ARG A 30 -8.31 13.05 3.57
C ARG A 30 -6.84 12.91 3.17
N ARG A 31 -5.93 13.28 4.08
CA ARG A 31 -4.47 13.31 3.85
C ARG A 31 -3.75 12.08 4.40
N TYR A 32 -4.28 11.49 5.47
CA TYR A 32 -3.61 10.44 6.22
C TYR A 32 -4.53 9.26 6.51
N ALA A 33 -3.94 8.06 6.48
CA ALA A 33 -4.54 6.80 6.90
C ALA A 33 -3.86 6.26 8.17
N GLY A 34 -4.65 5.61 9.02
CA GLY A 34 -4.23 4.83 10.18
C GLY A 34 -4.52 3.34 9.99
N ILE A 35 -4.48 2.60 11.09
CA ILE A 35 -4.84 1.17 11.11
C ILE A 35 -6.35 1.04 10.80
N GLY A 36 -6.71 0.08 9.94
CA GLY A 36 -8.11 -0.18 9.54
C GLY A 36 -8.61 0.65 8.35
N ASP A 37 -7.86 1.66 7.92
CA ASP A 37 -8.20 2.43 6.72
C ASP A 37 -7.82 1.73 5.43
N VAL A 38 -8.64 1.91 4.39
CA VAL A 38 -8.37 1.41 3.04
C VAL A 38 -7.64 2.46 2.21
N ILE A 39 -6.59 2.03 1.50
CA ILE A 39 -5.79 2.86 0.60
C ILE A 39 -5.71 2.22 -0.79
N LYS A 40 -5.55 3.02 -1.84
CA LYS A 40 -5.12 2.53 -3.15
C LYS A 40 -3.61 2.52 -3.23
N VAL A 41 -3.06 1.43 -3.73
CA VAL A 41 -1.61 1.23 -3.87
C VAL A 41 -1.24 0.80 -5.27
N THR A 42 0.01 1.03 -5.65
CA THR A 42 0.65 0.40 -6.81
C THR A 42 1.72 -0.59 -6.36
N ILE A 43 1.88 -1.71 -7.07
CA ILE A 43 2.89 -2.72 -6.77
C ILE A 43 4.25 -2.26 -7.32
N LYS A 44 5.26 -2.22 -6.46
CA LYS A 44 6.64 -1.84 -6.81
C LYS A 44 7.58 -3.04 -6.89
N GLU A 45 7.32 -4.09 -6.13
CA GLU A 45 8.12 -5.32 -6.14
C GLU A 45 7.26 -6.55 -5.86
N LEU A 46 7.56 -7.65 -6.56
CA LEU A 46 6.97 -8.97 -6.35
C LEU A 46 7.93 -9.87 -5.58
N ARG A 47 7.39 -10.84 -4.83
CA ARG A 47 8.19 -11.94 -4.25
C ARG A 47 8.80 -12.77 -5.38
N ARG A 48 10.08 -13.08 -5.25
CA ARG A 48 10.74 -14.05 -6.13
C ARG A 48 10.22 -15.44 -5.75
N VAL A 49 9.71 -16.15 -6.74
CA VAL A 49 9.46 -17.58 -6.62
C VAL A 49 10.64 -18.25 -7.29
N GLU A 50 11.53 -18.83 -6.49
CA GLU A 50 12.57 -19.71 -7.01
C GLU A 50 11.89 -21.00 -7.47
N LYS A 51 12.15 -21.39 -8.72
CA LYS A 51 11.69 -22.65 -9.31
C LYS A 51 12.74 -23.71 -9.10
#